data_AF-A0A1H6Q9Z3-F1
#
_entry.id   AF-A0A1H6Q9Z3-F1
#
_cell.length_a   1.000
_cell.length_b   1.000
_cell.length_c   1.000
_cell.angle_alpha   90.00
_cell.angle_beta   90.00
_cell.angle_gamma   90.00
#
_symmetry.space_group_name_H-M   'P 1'
#
loop_
_entity.id
_entity.type
_entity.pdbx_description
1 polymer ?
#
loop_
_entity_poly.entity_id
_entity_poly.type
_entity_poly.pdbx_seq_one_letter_code
_entity_poly.pdbx_strand_id
1 'polypeptide(L)'
;MATPNPAAPPRFFLALFRWFCDPDIAEDVEGDLMEDFHRNLEKSGRRKARRMFIREVMQLVRPSLVKNPFRSIHFNIHYMKKSDWVWIGVIHMLLIIMIVSPFVPGPSNRLVIGLSALGQSAMFLGLLLAPMGALWLFLDFRGRSASTGKHRQVLASIAAGVVMIPALLSVVYAFLLVGIAAGTAASALLGLCGFYVWKNVRRLGEQSRPFGFVPVCLLTVPGLSLFAHMCVIGPVSSYSRGLAMDRSEELIGLVEQFKTEKGRYPLTLQELENGLSVKLPDSPVMGISELKYDADEQGFNVSFSQWQHMAVDEEIVIFSKANFTVQNALGFDYKLDKHRVKGAYASFDADRAHWRYYWCD
;
A
#
# COMPACT_ATOMS: atom_id res chain seq x y z
N MET A 1 -38.73 -39.44 -0.29
CA MET A 1 -39.29 -38.14 -0.74
C MET A 1 -40.42 -37.76 0.21
N ALA A 2 -40.22 -36.76 1.08
CA ALA A 2 -41.25 -36.31 2.00
C ALA A 2 -42.35 -35.56 1.22
N THR A 3 -43.59 -36.02 1.31
CA THR A 3 -44.74 -35.30 0.77
C THR A 3 -44.84 -33.94 1.47
N PRO A 4 -44.92 -32.81 0.74
CA PRO A 4 -44.95 -31.50 1.37
C PRO A 4 -46.28 -31.33 2.10
N ASN A 5 -46.22 -31.23 3.43
CA ASN A 5 -47.33 -31.01 4.35
C ASN A 5 -48.34 -29.99 3.74
N PRO A 6 -49.61 -30.39 3.53
CA PRO A 6 -50.58 -29.60 2.77
C PRO A 6 -50.90 -28.23 3.40
N ALA A 7 -50.65 -28.06 4.70
CA ALA A 7 -50.92 -26.84 5.45
C ALA A 7 -49.71 -25.91 5.62
N ALA A 8 -48.52 -26.26 5.11
CA ALA A 8 -47.32 -25.49 5.39
C ALA A 8 -47.04 -24.36 4.36
N PRO A 9 -46.69 -23.14 4.83
CA PRO A 9 -46.30 -22.02 3.97
C PRO A 9 -44.98 -22.31 3.25
N PRO A 10 -44.66 -21.56 2.18
CA PRO A 10 -43.36 -21.63 1.51
C PRO A 10 -42.22 -21.26 2.47
N ARG A 11 -41.51 -22.27 2.99
CA ARG A 11 -40.42 -22.11 3.97
C ARG A 11 -39.34 -21.10 3.56
N PHE A 12 -39.04 -21.02 2.27
CA PHE A 12 -38.07 -20.08 1.74
C PHE A 12 -38.48 -18.62 1.94
N PHE A 13 -39.74 -18.27 1.65
CA PHE A 13 -40.21 -16.88 1.75
C PHE A 13 -40.43 -16.45 3.20
N LEU A 14 -40.79 -17.39 4.08
CA LEU A 14 -40.84 -17.15 5.52
C LEU A 14 -39.43 -16.95 6.11
N ALA A 15 -38.44 -17.70 5.65
CA ALA A 15 -37.04 -17.49 6.01
C ALA A 15 -36.48 -16.16 5.46
N LEU A 16 -36.87 -15.78 4.24
CA LEU A 16 -36.51 -14.49 3.64
C LEU A 16 -37.12 -13.33 4.43
N PHE A 17 -38.40 -13.41 4.80
CA PHE A 17 -39.09 -12.44 5.64
C PHE A 17 -38.38 -12.23 6.99
N ARG A 18 -38.13 -13.32 7.73
CA ARG A 18 -37.38 -13.28 8.99
C ARG A 18 -35.96 -12.74 8.86
N TRP A 19 -35.37 -12.84 7.67
CA TRP A 19 -34.03 -12.33 7.42
C TRP A 19 -34.00 -10.81 7.23
N PHE A 20 -35.01 -10.20 6.61
CA PHE A 20 -35.02 -8.74 6.37
C PHE A 20 -35.83 -7.93 7.41
N CYS A 21 -36.80 -8.55 8.09
CA CYS A 21 -37.68 -7.86 9.04
C CYS A 21 -37.02 -7.70 10.42
N ASP A 22 -37.34 -6.60 11.12
CA ASP A 22 -36.88 -6.34 12.48
C ASP A 22 -37.51 -7.35 13.47
N PRO A 23 -36.74 -8.06 14.33
CA PRO A 23 -37.29 -9.04 15.27
C PRO A 23 -38.40 -8.50 16.18
N ASP A 24 -38.39 -7.20 16.50
CA ASP A 24 -39.40 -6.59 17.40
C ASP A 24 -40.79 -6.46 16.74
N ILE A 25 -40.87 -6.54 15.39
CA ILE A 25 -42.11 -6.42 14.60
C ILE A 25 -42.38 -7.71 13.82
N ALA A 26 -41.37 -8.58 13.68
CA ALA A 26 -41.44 -9.80 12.91
C ALA A 26 -42.43 -10.81 13.49
N GLU A 27 -42.59 -10.87 14.81
CA GLU A 27 -43.53 -11.81 15.46
C GLU A 27 -44.98 -11.48 15.08
N ASP A 28 -45.37 -10.22 15.21
CA ASP A 28 -46.73 -9.75 14.90
C ASP A 28 -47.05 -9.90 13.40
N VAL A 29 -46.13 -9.45 12.53
CA VAL A 29 -46.34 -9.51 11.07
C VAL A 29 -46.26 -10.94 10.54
N GLU A 30 -45.46 -11.81 11.15
CA GLU A 30 -45.47 -13.24 10.82
C GLU A 30 -46.80 -13.88 11.22
N GLY A 31 -47.36 -13.51 12.37
CA GLY A 31 -48.70 -13.93 12.81
C GLY A 31 -49.77 -13.63 11.76
N ASP A 32 -49.84 -12.37 11.33
CA ASP A 32 -50.80 -11.92 10.31
C ASP A 32 -50.64 -12.67 8.97
N LEU A 33 -49.39 -12.82 8.50
CA LEU A 33 -49.09 -13.55 7.26
C LEU A 33 -49.52 -15.03 7.34
N MET A 34 -49.43 -15.63 8.53
CA MET A 34 -49.82 -17.02 8.76
C MET A 34 -51.34 -17.19 8.84
N GLU A 35 -52.05 -16.27 9.49
CA GLU A 35 -53.53 -16.27 9.49
C GLU A 35 -54.10 -16.08 8.09
N ASP A 36 -53.54 -15.13 7.32
CA ASP A 36 -53.94 -14.86 5.94
C ASP A 36 -53.68 -16.04 5.02
N PHE A 37 -52.54 -16.73 5.21
CA PHE A 37 -52.23 -17.93 4.46
C PHE A 37 -53.24 -19.06 4.71
N HIS A 38 -53.59 -19.33 5.98
CA HIS A 38 -54.56 -20.38 6.31
C HIS A 38 -55.96 -20.04 5.80
N ARG A 39 -56.41 -18.79 5.95
CA ARG A 39 -57.69 -18.32 5.42
C ARG A 39 -57.76 -18.46 3.89
N ASN A 40 -56.67 -18.14 3.20
CA ASN A 40 -56.58 -18.29 1.74
C ASN A 40 -56.46 -19.76 1.31
N LEU A 41 -55.88 -20.62 2.15
CA LEU A 41 -55.79 -22.06 1.92
C LEU A 41 -57.19 -22.69 1.92
N GLU A 42 -58.03 -22.33 2.89
CA GLU A 42 -59.43 -22.79 3.00
C GLU A 42 -60.30 -22.27 1.84
N LYS A 43 -60.17 -20.98 1.49
CA LYS A 43 -61.07 -20.34 0.50
C LYS A 43 -60.70 -20.60 -0.96
N SER A 44 -59.41 -20.73 -1.27
CA SER A 44 -58.90 -20.61 -2.65
C SER A 44 -57.95 -21.74 -3.06
N GLY A 45 -57.67 -22.68 -2.15
CA GLY A 45 -56.82 -23.82 -2.39
C GLY A 45 -55.33 -23.49 -2.47
N ARG A 46 -54.52 -24.54 -2.34
CA ARG A 46 -53.06 -24.48 -2.13
C ARG A 46 -52.27 -23.61 -3.10
N ARG A 47 -52.54 -23.74 -4.41
CA ARG A 47 -51.76 -23.04 -5.44
C ARG A 47 -51.99 -21.53 -5.44
N LYS A 48 -53.19 -21.08 -5.05
CA LYS A 48 -53.54 -19.66 -5.00
C LYS A 48 -53.08 -19.04 -3.68
N ALA A 49 -53.27 -19.74 -2.55
CA ALA A 49 -52.77 -19.33 -1.24
C ALA A 49 -51.24 -19.11 -1.24
N ARG A 50 -50.46 -20.02 -1.85
CA ARG A 50 -49.00 -19.86 -1.96
C ARG A 50 -48.58 -18.64 -2.79
N ARG A 51 -49.28 -18.36 -3.89
CA ARG A 51 -48.98 -17.18 -4.72
C ARG A 51 -49.33 -15.88 -4.02
N MET A 52 -50.43 -15.87 -3.25
CA MET A 52 -50.84 -14.72 -2.44
C MET A 52 -49.83 -14.44 -1.33
N PHE A 53 -49.42 -15.48 -0.58
CA PHE A 53 -48.39 -15.35 0.46
C PHE A 53 -47.06 -14.80 -0.09
N ILE A 54 -46.60 -15.31 -1.25
CA ILE A 54 -45.38 -14.79 -1.89
C ILE A 54 -45.55 -13.31 -2.25
N ARG A 55 -46.73 -12.93 -2.78
CA ARG A 55 -47.02 -11.54 -3.15
C ARG A 55 -47.03 -10.62 -1.92
N GLU A 56 -47.63 -11.06 -0.81
CA GLU A 56 -47.68 -10.30 0.45
C GLU A 56 -46.29 -10.12 1.05
N VAL A 57 -45.48 -11.19 1.12
CA VAL A 57 -44.08 -11.10 1.56
C VAL A 57 -43.27 -10.13 0.69
N MET A 58 -43.45 -10.17 -0.64
CA MET A 58 -42.77 -9.24 -1.55
C MET A 58 -43.25 -7.80 -1.41
N GLN A 59 -44.52 -7.56 -1.07
CA GLN A 59 -45.07 -6.22 -0.81
C GLN A 59 -44.66 -5.64 0.54
N LEU A 60 -44.27 -6.49 1.48
CA LEU A 60 -43.72 -6.14 2.78
C LEU A 60 -42.23 -5.73 2.71
N VAL A 61 -41.57 -5.92 1.56
CA VAL A 61 -40.22 -5.37 1.30
C VAL A 61 -40.32 -3.85 1.11
N ARG A 62 -40.65 -3.13 2.18
CA ARG A 62 -40.67 -1.67 2.25
C ARG A 62 -39.49 -1.18 3.07
N PRO A 63 -38.79 -0.10 2.68
CA PRO A 63 -37.63 0.43 3.40
C PRO A 63 -37.88 0.71 4.90
N SER A 64 -39.14 0.95 5.30
CA SER A 64 -39.55 1.20 6.68
C SER A 64 -39.58 -0.05 7.57
N LEU A 65 -39.75 -1.25 6.99
CA LEU A 65 -39.80 -2.55 7.69
C LEU A 65 -38.50 -3.34 7.53
N VAL A 66 -37.69 -2.98 6.53
CA VAL A 66 -36.35 -3.54 6.35
C VAL A 66 -35.49 -3.04 7.51
N LYS A 67 -34.92 -4.00 8.25
CA LYS A 67 -33.91 -3.74 9.29
C LYS A 67 -32.88 -2.78 8.73
N ASN A 68 -32.86 -1.53 9.21
CA ASN A 68 -32.00 -0.51 8.66
C ASN A 68 -30.53 -0.94 8.86
N PRO A 69 -29.79 -1.33 7.80
CA PRO A 69 -28.41 -1.76 7.96
C PRO A 69 -27.53 -0.59 8.43
N PHE A 70 -27.99 0.65 8.23
CA PHE A 70 -27.32 1.87 8.65
C PHE A 70 -27.64 2.31 10.09
N ARG A 71 -28.72 1.84 10.73
CA ARG A 71 -29.01 2.15 12.14
C ARG A 71 -28.03 1.48 13.10
N SER A 72 -27.37 0.40 12.65
CA SER A 72 -26.25 -0.24 13.35
C SER A 72 -24.88 0.30 12.91
N ILE A 73 -24.82 1.32 12.04
CA ILE A 73 -23.57 2.06 11.71
C ILE A 73 -23.38 3.20 12.73
N HIS A 74 -23.61 2.90 14.01
CA HIS A 74 -22.64 3.42 14.97
C HIS A 74 -21.41 2.58 14.76
N PHE A 75 -20.46 3.09 13.97
CA PHE A 75 -19.11 2.56 13.97
C PHE A 75 -18.72 2.33 15.43
N ASN A 76 -18.52 1.08 15.82
CA ASN A 76 -17.99 0.72 17.14
C ASN A 76 -16.51 1.16 17.30
N ILE A 77 -16.09 2.21 16.60
CA ILE A 77 -14.83 2.95 16.77
C ILE A 77 -14.62 3.30 18.25
N HIS A 78 -15.72 3.57 19.00
CA HIS A 78 -15.66 3.87 20.42
C HIS A 78 -15.28 2.69 21.34
N TYR A 79 -15.29 1.44 20.86
CA TYR A 79 -14.88 0.28 21.66
C TYR A 79 -13.37 -0.02 21.56
N MET A 80 -12.66 0.62 20.63
CA MET A 80 -11.21 0.55 20.60
C MET A 80 -10.61 1.41 21.71
N LYS A 81 -9.60 0.87 22.39
CA LYS A 81 -8.86 1.64 23.39
C LYS A 81 -8.19 2.83 22.70
N LYS A 82 -8.11 3.97 23.38
CA LYS A 82 -7.39 5.15 22.87
C LYS A 82 -5.95 4.81 22.47
N SER A 83 -5.30 3.91 23.20
CA SER A 83 -3.96 3.40 22.88
C SER A 83 -3.88 2.77 21.49
N ASP A 84 -4.91 2.04 21.07
CA ASP A 84 -4.91 1.29 19.82
C ASP A 84 -4.97 2.26 18.64
N TRP A 85 -5.76 3.33 18.75
CA TRP A 85 -5.81 4.41 17.76
C TRP A 85 -4.48 5.16 17.63
N VAL A 86 -3.83 5.46 18.76
CA VAL A 86 -2.50 6.08 18.77
C VAL A 86 -1.50 5.20 18.03
N TRP A 87 -1.47 3.90 18.31
CA TRP A 87 -0.57 2.97 17.62
C TRP A 87 -0.85 2.84 16.13
N ILE A 88 -2.12 2.83 15.71
CA ILE A 88 -2.46 2.87 14.29
C ILE A 88 -1.91 4.15 13.66
N GLY A 89 -2.13 5.31 14.30
CA GLY A 89 -1.58 6.58 13.82
C GLY A 89 -0.06 6.57 13.70
N VAL A 90 0.64 6.03 14.70
CA VAL A 90 2.10 5.87 14.67
C VAL A 90 2.55 4.97 13.52
N ILE A 91 1.88 3.83 13.29
CA ILE A 91 2.20 2.94 12.16
C ILE A 91 2.03 3.66 10.82
N HIS A 92 0.96 4.44 10.67
CA HIS A 92 0.72 5.20 9.44
C HIS A 92 1.75 6.31 9.24
N MET A 93 2.10 7.04 10.30
CA MET A 93 3.14 8.06 10.27
C MET A 93 4.49 7.44 9.87
N LEU A 94 4.88 6.34 10.52
CA LEU A 94 6.11 5.63 10.21
C LEU A 94 6.10 5.10 8.77
N LEU A 95 4.99 4.59 8.29
CA LEU A 95 4.85 4.14 6.90
C LEU A 95 5.06 5.29 5.90
N ILE A 96 4.47 6.46 6.14
CA ILE A 96 4.65 7.64 5.29
C ILE A 96 6.11 8.11 5.31
N ILE A 97 6.71 8.21 6.50
CA ILE A 97 8.13 8.55 6.64
C ILE A 97 8.99 7.57 5.85
N MET A 98 8.71 6.28 5.98
CA MET A 98 9.45 5.24 5.29
C MET A 98 9.35 5.40 3.77
N ILE A 99 8.16 5.66 3.23
CA ILE A 99 7.93 5.87 1.79
C ILE A 99 8.61 7.15 1.29
N VAL A 100 8.50 8.26 2.01
CA VAL A 100 8.95 9.60 1.56
C VAL A 100 10.43 9.85 1.84
N SER A 101 11.04 9.15 2.80
CA SER A 101 12.42 9.39 3.24
C SER A 101 13.50 9.42 2.14
N PRO A 102 13.44 8.68 1.03
CA PRO A 102 14.44 8.81 -0.04
C PRO A 102 14.41 10.15 -0.79
N PHE A 103 13.33 10.92 -0.66
CA PHE A 103 13.09 12.17 -1.40
C PHE A 103 13.38 13.43 -0.58
N VAL A 104 13.79 13.28 0.68
CA VAL A 104 14.11 14.41 1.58
C VAL A 104 15.62 14.72 1.58
N PRO A 105 15.99 15.98 1.91
CA PRO A 105 17.39 16.39 2.01
C PRO A 105 18.13 15.59 3.08
N GLY A 106 19.36 15.20 2.77
CA GLY A 106 20.22 14.51 3.72
C GLY A 106 21.30 13.67 3.05
N PRO A 107 22.26 13.15 3.82
CA PRO A 107 23.32 12.31 3.28
C PRO A 107 22.73 11.05 2.65
N SER A 108 23.34 10.62 1.54
CA SER A 108 22.89 9.42 0.84
C SER A 108 22.98 8.19 1.75
N ASN A 109 21.91 7.39 1.76
CA ASN A 109 21.84 6.20 2.61
C ASN A 109 21.07 5.09 1.92
N ARG A 110 21.77 3.99 1.59
CA ARG A 110 21.16 2.82 0.94
C ARG A 110 20.06 2.17 1.78
N LEU A 111 20.11 2.30 3.11
CA LEU A 111 19.05 1.77 3.99
C LEU A 111 17.72 2.49 3.73
N VAL A 112 17.75 3.78 3.45
CA VAL A 112 16.55 4.60 3.22
C VAL A 112 15.82 4.15 1.95
N ILE A 113 16.57 3.83 0.89
CA ILE A 113 16.02 3.28 -0.36
C ILE A 113 15.35 1.93 -0.10
N GLY A 114 16.02 1.02 0.61
CA GLY A 114 15.46 -0.30 0.94
C GLY A 114 14.21 -0.23 1.83
N LEU A 115 14.22 0.66 2.82
CA LEU A 115 13.07 0.90 3.69
C LEU A 115 11.87 1.46 2.90
N SER A 116 12.08 2.42 2.00
CA SER A 116 11.00 2.94 1.15
C SER A 116 10.43 1.87 0.23
N ALA A 117 11.29 1.05 -0.41
CA ALA A 117 10.82 -0.07 -1.23
C ALA A 117 9.94 -1.05 -0.42
N LEU A 118 10.32 -1.35 0.83
CA LEU A 118 9.48 -2.14 1.74
C LEU A 118 8.13 -1.47 2.02
N GLY A 119 8.11 -0.16 2.29
CA GLY A 119 6.87 0.59 2.52
C GLY A 119 5.93 0.63 1.34
N GLN A 120 6.48 0.78 0.14
CA GLN A 120 5.71 0.76 -1.09
C GLN A 120 5.20 -0.66 -1.40
N SER A 121 6.00 -1.71 -1.15
CA SER A 121 5.57 -3.11 -1.36
C SER A 121 4.39 -3.53 -0.47
N ALA A 122 4.15 -2.83 0.64
CA ALA A 122 3.02 -3.08 1.53
C ALA A 122 1.66 -2.98 0.81
N MET A 123 1.57 -2.22 -0.29
CA MET A 123 0.34 -2.17 -1.09
C MET A 123 0.04 -3.52 -1.76
N PHE A 124 1.03 -4.22 -2.32
CA PHE A 124 0.82 -5.47 -3.06
C PHE A 124 0.42 -6.60 -2.13
N LEU A 125 1.19 -6.78 -1.05
CA LEU A 125 0.90 -7.82 -0.07
C LEU A 125 -0.37 -7.48 0.73
N GLY A 126 -0.55 -6.21 1.09
CA GLY A 126 -1.69 -5.80 1.87
C GLY A 126 -3.00 -5.76 1.07
N LEU A 127 -3.00 -5.50 -0.24
CA LEU A 127 -4.20 -5.60 -1.08
C LEU A 127 -4.76 -7.02 -1.12
N LEU A 128 -3.90 -8.05 -1.09
CA LEU A 128 -4.33 -9.45 -0.97
C LEU A 128 -4.98 -9.72 0.41
N LEU A 129 -4.56 -9.00 1.44
CA LEU A 129 -5.05 -9.15 2.81
C LEU A 129 -6.24 -8.24 3.15
N ALA A 130 -6.45 -7.16 2.38
CA ALA A 130 -7.51 -6.19 2.61
C ALA A 130 -8.93 -6.82 2.58
N PRO A 131 -9.27 -7.74 1.64
CA PRO A 131 -10.54 -8.47 1.67
C PRO A 131 -10.75 -9.25 2.97
N MET A 132 -9.67 -9.78 3.56
CA MET A 132 -9.72 -10.51 4.82
C MET A 132 -9.93 -9.58 6.01
N GLY A 133 -9.29 -8.40 6.01
CA GLY A 133 -9.58 -7.34 6.98
C GLY A 133 -11.04 -6.87 6.91
N ALA A 134 -11.55 -6.65 5.69
CA ALA A 134 -12.95 -6.27 5.46
C ALA A 134 -13.93 -7.38 5.89
N LEU A 135 -13.64 -8.64 5.54
CA LEU A 135 -14.45 -9.80 5.95
C LEU A 135 -14.45 -9.94 7.48
N TRP A 136 -13.31 -9.75 8.13
CA TRP A 136 -13.23 -9.75 9.59
C TRP A 136 -14.12 -8.66 10.18
N LEU A 137 -14.00 -7.41 9.73
CA LEU A 137 -14.86 -6.32 10.21
C LEU A 137 -16.35 -6.60 9.95
N PHE A 138 -16.68 -7.21 8.82
CA PHE A 138 -18.04 -7.60 8.48
C PHE A 138 -18.59 -8.71 9.39
N LEU A 139 -17.78 -9.70 9.75
CA LEU A 139 -18.15 -10.74 10.71
C LEU A 139 -18.29 -10.17 12.12
N ASP A 140 -17.46 -9.20 12.49
CA ASP A 140 -17.55 -8.46 13.76
C ASP A 140 -18.82 -7.61 13.82
N PHE A 141 -19.24 -7.04 12.69
CA PHE A 141 -20.52 -6.34 12.58
C PHE A 141 -21.72 -7.29 12.76
N ARG A 142 -21.63 -8.51 12.23
CA ARG A 142 -22.75 -9.46 12.20
C ARG A 142 -22.88 -10.32 13.47
N GLY A 143 -21.82 -10.46 14.26
CA GLY A 143 -21.73 -11.42 15.36
C GLY A 143 -21.79 -10.81 16.76
N ARG A 144 -22.83 -11.14 17.54
CA ARG A 144 -22.86 -11.01 19.02
C ARG A 144 -22.52 -12.33 19.75
N SER A 145 -22.03 -13.36 19.04
CA SER A 145 -21.96 -14.75 19.52
C SER A 145 -20.52 -15.25 19.73
N ALA A 146 -20.35 -16.23 20.63
CA ALA A 146 -19.06 -16.86 20.95
C ALA A 146 -18.40 -17.57 19.76
N SER A 147 -19.16 -17.96 18.71
CA SER A 147 -18.56 -18.57 17.49
C SER A 147 -17.73 -17.57 16.68
N THR A 148 -17.96 -16.26 16.85
CA THR A 148 -17.23 -15.20 16.16
C THR A 148 -15.74 -15.21 16.55
N GLY A 149 -15.39 -15.61 17.78
CA GLY A 149 -13.99 -15.74 18.23
C GLY A 149 -13.17 -16.76 17.42
N LYS A 150 -13.76 -17.90 17.06
CA LYS A 150 -13.09 -18.93 16.25
C LYS A 150 -12.83 -18.46 14.83
N HIS A 151 -13.78 -17.77 14.20
CA HIS A 151 -13.59 -17.21 12.86
C HIS A 151 -12.47 -16.17 12.83
N ARG A 152 -12.36 -15.32 13.86
CA ARG A 152 -11.26 -14.35 14.00
C ARG A 152 -9.90 -15.03 14.08
N GLN A 153 -9.77 -16.08 14.89
CA GLN A 153 -8.51 -16.82 15.00
C GLN A 153 -8.10 -17.43 13.66
N VAL A 154 -9.06 -18.00 12.91
CA VAL A 154 -8.79 -18.58 11.59
C VAL A 154 -8.32 -17.51 10.62
N LEU A 155 -9.03 -16.39 10.51
CA LEU A 155 -8.64 -15.28 9.61
C LEU A 155 -7.27 -14.70 10.00
N ALA A 156 -7.02 -14.49 11.30
CA ALA A 156 -5.73 -14.01 11.78
C ALA A 156 -4.58 -14.99 11.48
N SER A 157 -4.85 -16.31 11.58
CA SER A 157 -3.85 -17.34 11.28
C SER A 157 -3.52 -17.38 9.80
N ILE A 158 -4.52 -17.23 8.93
CA ILE A 158 -4.32 -17.14 7.47
C ILE A 158 -3.53 -15.87 7.14
N ALA A 159 -3.90 -14.72 7.71
CA ALA A 159 -3.17 -13.46 7.54
C ALA A 159 -1.70 -13.57 7.94
N ALA A 160 -1.44 -14.13 9.12
CA ALA A 160 -0.09 -14.37 9.59
C ALA A 160 0.67 -15.27 8.62
N GLY A 161 0.07 -16.38 8.18
CA GLY A 161 0.70 -17.29 7.20
C GLY A 161 1.08 -16.60 5.90
N VAL A 162 0.19 -15.78 5.33
CA VAL A 162 0.45 -15.04 4.08
C VAL A 162 1.58 -14.02 4.26
N VAL A 163 1.67 -13.32 5.40
CA VAL A 163 2.75 -12.36 5.68
C VAL A 163 4.08 -13.06 5.98
N MET A 164 4.05 -14.25 6.58
CA MET A 164 5.26 -15.00 6.93
C MET A 164 6.05 -15.46 5.70
N ILE A 165 5.39 -15.76 4.57
CA ILE A 165 6.06 -16.21 3.34
C ILE A 165 7.06 -15.16 2.80
N PRO A 166 6.68 -13.91 2.48
CA PRO A 166 7.62 -12.89 2.02
C PRO A 166 8.63 -12.49 3.09
N ALA A 167 8.26 -12.57 4.37
CA ALA A 167 9.20 -12.31 5.46
C ALA A 167 10.33 -13.35 5.51
N LEU A 168 10.02 -14.64 5.28
CA LEU A 168 11.01 -15.70 5.14
C LEU A 168 11.90 -15.50 3.91
N LEU A 169 11.31 -15.12 2.77
CA LEU A 169 12.09 -14.79 1.56
C LEU A 169 13.05 -13.61 1.80
N SER A 170 12.63 -12.60 2.56
CA SER A 170 13.47 -11.45 2.93
C SER A 170 14.66 -11.86 3.81
N VAL A 171 14.47 -12.84 4.71
CA VAL A 171 15.58 -13.42 5.49
C VAL A 171 16.57 -14.16 4.59
N VAL A 172 16.07 -14.95 3.63
CA VAL A 172 16.94 -15.63 2.64
C VAL A 172 17.75 -14.62 1.85
N TYR A 173 17.10 -13.55 1.35
CA TYR A 173 17.76 -12.45 0.66
C TYR A 173 18.88 -11.81 1.52
N ALA A 174 18.61 -11.56 2.81
CA ALA A 174 19.60 -11.00 3.73
C ALA A 174 20.85 -11.89 3.88
N PHE A 175 20.68 -13.22 3.96
CA PHE A 175 21.80 -14.16 3.99
C PHE A 175 22.61 -14.14 2.70
N LEU A 176 21.94 -14.12 1.55
CA LEU A 176 22.59 -14.24 0.24
C LEU A 176 23.36 -12.98 -0.17
N LEU A 177 22.84 -11.80 0.14
CA LEU A 177 23.37 -10.54 -0.41
C LEU A 177 24.06 -9.63 0.60
N VAL A 178 23.68 -9.72 1.88
CA VAL A 178 24.27 -8.87 2.92
C VAL A 178 25.25 -9.67 3.78
N GLY A 179 24.95 -10.95 4.02
CA GLY A 179 25.84 -11.91 4.68
C GLY A 179 25.30 -12.44 6.01
N ILE A 180 26.12 -13.28 6.67
CA ILE A 180 25.69 -14.10 7.81
C ILE A 180 25.15 -13.26 8.96
N ALA A 181 25.84 -12.16 9.33
CA ALA A 181 25.43 -11.31 10.46
C ALA A 181 24.05 -10.66 10.24
N ALA A 182 23.77 -10.20 9.01
CA ALA A 182 22.48 -9.61 8.68
C ALA A 182 21.36 -10.67 8.63
N GLY A 183 21.66 -11.83 8.05
CA GLY A 183 20.72 -12.96 8.01
C GLY A 183 20.34 -13.49 9.40
N THR A 184 21.29 -13.60 10.33
CA THR A 184 21.02 -14.03 11.71
C THR A 184 20.18 -13.00 12.47
N ALA A 185 20.48 -11.71 12.34
CA ALA A 185 19.69 -10.64 12.92
C ALA A 185 18.25 -10.63 12.39
N ALA A 186 18.08 -10.77 11.06
CA ALA A 186 16.76 -10.83 10.43
C ALA A 186 15.97 -12.08 10.87
N SER A 187 16.64 -13.23 11.03
CA SER A 187 16.03 -14.46 11.54
C SER A 187 15.54 -14.32 12.99
N ALA A 188 16.36 -13.72 13.86
CA ALA A 188 15.99 -13.47 15.25
C ALA A 188 14.79 -12.53 15.34
N LEU A 189 14.79 -11.46 14.55
CA LEU A 189 13.67 -10.52 14.47
C LEU A 189 12.39 -11.21 13.99
N LEU A 190 12.47 -12.00 12.93
CA LEU A 190 11.33 -12.75 12.41
C LEU A 190 10.78 -13.76 13.44
N GLY A 191 11.66 -14.45 14.17
CA GLY A 191 11.27 -15.35 15.25
C GLY A 191 10.52 -14.64 16.38
N LEU A 192 11.00 -13.47 16.80
CA LEU A 192 10.34 -12.64 17.82
C LEU A 192 8.98 -12.14 17.35
N CYS A 193 8.90 -11.61 16.13
CA CYS A 193 7.65 -11.15 15.52
C CYS A 193 6.65 -12.32 15.37
N GLY A 194 7.11 -13.46 14.87
CA GLY A 194 6.30 -14.67 14.72
C GLY A 194 5.76 -15.18 16.05
N PHE A 195 6.59 -15.20 17.10
CA PHE A 195 6.16 -15.57 18.44
C PHE A 195 5.12 -14.60 19.02
N TYR A 196 5.33 -13.29 18.84
CA TYR A 196 4.38 -12.26 19.27
C TYR A 196 3.03 -12.40 18.55
N VAL A 197 3.05 -12.59 17.23
CA VAL A 197 1.84 -12.81 16.42
C VAL A 197 1.14 -14.08 16.86
N TRP A 198 1.85 -15.21 16.95
CA TRP A 198 1.29 -16.50 17.38
C TRP A 198 0.62 -16.41 18.76
N LYS A 199 1.28 -15.79 19.74
CA LYS A 199 0.74 -15.57 21.09
C LYS A 199 -0.54 -14.76 21.07
N ASN A 200 -0.60 -13.70 20.26
CA ASN A 200 -1.78 -12.85 20.16
C ASN A 200 -2.92 -13.50 19.36
N VAL A 201 -2.61 -14.23 18.29
CA VAL A 201 -3.60 -15.00 17.51
C VAL A 201 -4.28 -16.04 18.39
N ARG A 202 -3.53 -16.76 19.24
CA ARG A 202 -4.12 -17.72 20.19
C ARG A 202 -5.09 -17.05 21.17
N ARG A 203 -4.76 -15.85 21.66
CA ARG A 203 -5.62 -15.10 22.59
C ARG A 203 -6.93 -14.58 21.98
N LEU A 204 -7.02 -14.45 20.65
CA LEU A 204 -8.23 -13.94 19.99
C LEU A 204 -9.46 -14.85 20.12
N GLY A 205 -9.28 -16.15 20.37
CA GLY A 205 -10.41 -17.06 20.60
C GLY A 205 -10.89 -17.10 22.04
N GLU A 206 -10.09 -16.57 22.96
CA GLU A 206 -10.42 -16.49 24.39
C GLU A 206 -11.05 -15.13 24.74
N GLN A 207 -10.71 -14.06 24.01
CA GLN A 207 -11.18 -12.69 24.31
C GLN A 207 -12.27 -12.20 23.35
N SER A 208 -13.44 -11.88 23.91
CA SER A 208 -14.60 -11.30 23.23
C SER A 208 -14.47 -9.78 23.01
N ARG A 209 -13.42 -9.30 22.34
CA ARG A 209 -13.35 -7.87 21.96
C ARG A 209 -14.11 -7.62 20.65
N PRO A 210 -15.10 -6.72 20.60
CA PRO A 210 -15.97 -6.58 19.43
C PRO A 210 -15.29 -5.91 18.22
N PHE A 211 -14.15 -5.24 18.41
CA PHE A 211 -13.43 -4.55 17.34
C PHE A 211 -11.91 -4.62 17.58
N GLY A 212 -11.15 -5.12 16.60
CA GLY A 212 -9.72 -5.41 16.75
C GLY A 212 -8.83 -4.40 16.02
N PHE A 213 -7.69 -4.07 16.62
CA PHE A 213 -6.58 -3.34 15.99
C PHE A 213 -6.14 -3.95 14.65
N VAL A 214 -6.09 -5.29 14.59
CA VAL A 214 -5.58 -6.06 13.44
C VAL A 214 -6.36 -5.83 12.14
N PRO A 215 -7.69 -6.05 12.08
CA PRO A 215 -8.44 -5.87 10.84
C PRO A 215 -8.44 -4.43 10.32
N VAL A 216 -8.33 -3.42 11.20
CA VAL A 216 -8.16 -2.02 10.78
C VAL A 216 -6.81 -1.83 10.10
N CYS A 217 -5.71 -2.34 10.67
CA CYS A 217 -4.39 -2.28 10.04
C CYS A 217 -4.36 -3.03 8.70
N LEU A 218 -4.97 -4.20 8.61
CA LEU A 218 -5.04 -5.00 7.36
C LEU A 218 -5.75 -4.25 6.23
N LEU A 219 -6.62 -3.29 6.54
CA LEU A 219 -7.31 -2.47 5.55
C LEU A 219 -6.58 -1.14 5.28
N THR A 220 -6.13 -0.46 6.32
CA THR A 220 -5.65 0.93 6.24
C THR A 220 -4.19 1.04 5.82
N VAL A 221 -3.32 0.10 6.21
CA VAL A 221 -1.91 0.07 5.79
C VAL A 221 -1.76 -0.07 4.26
N PRO A 222 -2.38 -1.07 3.59
CA PRO A 222 -2.32 -1.14 2.12
C PRO A 222 -3.00 0.03 1.44
N GLY A 223 -4.14 0.50 1.98
CA GLY A 223 -4.84 1.66 1.43
C GLY A 223 -3.98 2.93 1.46
N LEU A 224 -3.27 3.17 2.56
CA LEU A 224 -2.35 4.30 2.70
C LEU A 224 -1.12 4.13 1.81
N SER A 225 -0.54 2.92 1.73
CA SER A 225 0.60 2.65 0.85
C SER A 225 0.23 2.87 -0.63
N LEU A 226 -0.94 2.40 -1.06
CA LEU A 226 -1.48 2.66 -2.40
C LEU A 226 -1.73 4.15 -2.64
N PHE A 227 -2.32 4.86 -1.68
CA PHE A 227 -2.54 6.30 -1.77
C PHE A 227 -1.21 7.06 -1.90
N ALA A 228 -0.22 6.72 -1.07
CA ALA A 228 1.09 7.32 -1.14
C ALA A 228 1.75 7.06 -2.49
N HIS A 229 1.65 5.83 -3.01
CA HIS A 229 2.16 5.48 -4.33
C HIS A 229 1.52 6.33 -5.45
N MET A 230 0.19 6.47 -5.45
CA MET A 230 -0.52 7.16 -6.53
C MET A 230 -0.49 8.69 -6.42
N CYS A 231 -0.46 9.23 -5.21
CA CYS A 231 -0.67 10.67 -4.96
C CYS A 231 0.53 11.39 -4.37
N VAL A 232 1.44 10.69 -3.68
CA VAL A 232 2.54 11.31 -2.93
C VAL A 232 3.86 11.17 -3.67
N ILE A 233 4.18 10.01 -4.25
CA ILE A 233 5.49 9.75 -4.89
C ILE A 233 5.80 10.76 -6.00
N GLY A 234 4.89 11.00 -6.94
CA GLY A 234 5.12 11.94 -8.04
C GLY A 234 5.51 13.36 -7.58
N PRO A 235 4.73 14.00 -6.69
CA PRO A 235 5.09 15.29 -6.11
C PRO A 235 6.41 15.31 -5.34
N VAL A 236 6.68 14.32 -4.47
CA VAL A 236 7.91 14.31 -3.67
C VAL A 236 9.15 14.00 -4.51
N SER A 237 9.03 13.15 -5.53
CA SER A 237 10.08 12.93 -6.52
C SER A 237 10.39 14.20 -7.29
N SER A 238 9.36 14.92 -7.75
CA SER A 238 9.57 16.18 -8.48
C SER A 238 10.28 17.23 -7.62
N TYR A 239 9.91 17.33 -6.34
CA TYR A 239 10.61 18.16 -5.36
C TYR A 239 12.07 17.72 -5.16
N SER A 240 12.30 16.42 -4.96
CA SER A 240 13.63 15.82 -4.78
C SER A 240 14.54 16.08 -5.99
N ARG A 241 14.02 15.92 -7.21
CA ARG A 241 14.72 16.24 -8.45
C ARG A 241 15.13 17.71 -8.52
N GLY A 242 14.20 18.63 -8.23
CA GLY A 242 14.50 20.06 -8.19
C GLY A 242 15.61 20.40 -7.20
N LEU A 243 15.54 19.82 -5.99
CA LEU A 243 16.57 19.99 -4.96
C LEU A 243 17.94 19.45 -5.40
N ALA A 244 17.98 18.30 -6.07
CA ALA A 244 19.21 17.73 -6.60
C ALA A 244 19.79 18.58 -7.76
N MET A 245 18.93 19.15 -8.61
CA MET A 245 19.34 20.10 -9.66
C MET A 245 19.92 21.38 -9.06
N ASP A 246 19.24 22.01 -8.08
CA ASP A 246 19.73 23.21 -7.37
C ASP A 246 21.14 23.00 -6.80
N ARG A 247 21.37 21.84 -6.18
CA ARG A 247 22.65 21.51 -5.56
C ARG A 247 23.73 21.14 -6.59
N SER A 248 23.32 20.63 -7.74
CA SER A 248 24.22 20.38 -8.87
C SER A 248 24.70 21.66 -9.54
N GLU A 249 23.94 22.78 -9.44
CA GLU A 249 24.37 24.08 -9.98
C GLU A 249 25.65 24.60 -9.31
N GLU A 250 25.89 24.28 -8.04
CA GLU A 250 27.14 24.60 -7.35
C GLU A 250 28.33 23.87 -8.00
N LEU A 251 28.19 22.56 -8.26
CA LEU A 251 29.20 21.77 -8.97
C LEU A 251 29.43 22.30 -10.39
N ILE A 252 28.35 22.60 -11.12
CA ILE A 252 28.41 23.17 -12.47
C ILE A 252 29.18 24.50 -12.46
N GLY A 253 28.92 25.36 -11.48
CA GLY A 253 29.64 26.62 -11.30
C GLY A 253 31.15 26.43 -11.08
N LEU A 254 31.52 25.45 -10.24
CA LEU A 254 32.94 25.11 -10.01
C LEU A 254 33.62 24.58 -11.27
N VAL A 255 32.95 23.72 -12.05
CA VAL A 255 33.47 23.21 -13.33
C VAL A 255 33.73 24.34 -14.33
N GLU A 256 32.81 25.31 -14.41
CA GLU A 256 32.98 26.50 -15.27
C GLU A 256 34.11 27.41 -14.81
N GLN A 257 34.25 27.59 -13.50
CA GLN A 257 35.38 28.33 -12.93
C GLN A 257 36.70 27.65 -13.31
N PHE A 258 36.79 26.33 -13.14
CA PHE A 258 37.98 25.57 -13.52
C PHE A 258 38.33 25.75 -14.99
N LYS A 259 37.34 25.69 -15.90
CA LYS A 259 37.57 25.96 -17.33
C LYS A 259 38.08 27.37 -17.58
N THR A 260 37.56 28.37 -16.86
CA THR A 260 38.01 29.76 -16.98
C THR A 260 39.47 29.92 -16.54
N GLU A 261 39.89 29.22 -15.47
CA GLU A 261 41.25 29.32 -14.94
C GLU A 261 42.29 28.48 -15.71
N LYS A 262 41.90 27.30 -16.21
CA LYS A 262 42.81 26.31 -16.82
C LYS A 262 42.66 26.18 -18.34
N GLY A 263 41.65 26.80 -18.93
CA GLY A 263 41.37 26.76 -20.37
C GLY A 263 40.71 25.46 -20.88
N ARG A 264 40.42 24.49 -20.01
CA ARG A 264 39.76 23.20 -20.34
C ARG A 264 38.91 22.70 -19.17
N TYR A 265 37.97 21.80 -19.44
CA TYR A 265 37.21 21.13 -18.37
C TYR A 265 38.10 20.13 -17.59
N PRO A 266 37.82 19.90 -16.30
CA PRO A 266 38.49 18.86 -15.52
C PRO A 266 38.00 17.48 -15.98
N LEU A 267 38.90 16.50 -16.06
CA LEU A 267 38.57 15.13 -16.48
C LEU A 267 37.95 14.32 -15.34
N THR A 268 38.25 14.67 -14.08
CA THR A 268 37.68 14.02 -12.91
C THR A 268 37.28 15.03 -11.85
N LEU A 269 36.33 14.67 -10.99
CA LEU A 269 35.96 15.49 -9.83
C LEU A 269 37.13 15.70 -8.87
N GLN A 270 38.04 14.75 -8.76
CA GLN A 270 39.24 14.88 -7.94
C GLN A 270 40.22 15.92 -8.51
N GLU A 271 40.32 16.04 -9.83
CA GLU A 271 41.09 17.10 -10.48
C GLU A 271 40.50 18.49 -10.19
N LEU A 272 39.17 18.59 -10.21
CA LEU A 272 38.45 19.82 -9.85
C LEU A 272 38.74 20.24 -8.41
N GLU A 273 38.60 19.32 -7.45
CA GLU A 273 38.87 19.57 -6.03
C GLU A 273 40.30 20.04 -5.79
N ASN A 274 41.28 19.34 -6.37
CA ASN A 274 42.69 19.67 -6.21
C ASN A 274 43.05 20.98 -6.94
N GLY A 275 42.48 21.21 -8.12
CA GLY A 275 42.81 22.36 -8.97
C GLY A 275 42.29 23.68 -8.43
N LEU A 276 41.11 23.68 -7.80
CA LEU A 276 40.53 24.86 -7.15
C LEU A 276 40.74 24.88 -5.63
N SER A 277 41.29 23.81 -5.04
CA SER A 277 41.40 23.65 -3.57
C SER A 277 40.05 23.79 -2.86
N VAL A 278 39.00 23.25 -3.47
CA VAL A 278 37.62 23.26 -2.96
C VAL A 278 37.19 21.82 -2.65
N LYS A 279 36.40 21.63 -1.60
CA LYS A 279 35.75 20.34 -1.32
C LYS A 279 34.39 20.32 -1.99
N LEU A 280 34.08 19.26 -2.74
CA LEU A 280 32.78 19.14 -3.40
C LEU A 280 31.64 18.89 -2.41
N PRO A 281 30.42 19.35 -2.73
CA PRO A 281 29.25 19.06 -1.91
C PRO A 281 28.92 17.56 -1.94
N ASP A 282 28.59 17.01 -0.78
CA ASP A 282 28.10 15.62 -0.66
C ASP A 282 26.74 15.45 -1.36
N SER A 283 26.37 14.20 -1.70
CA SER A 283 25.07 13.92 -2.36
C SER A 283 23.90 14.53 -1.55
N PRO A 284 23.07 15.37 -2.17
CA PRO A 284 22.17 16.28 -1.45
C PRO A 284 20.86 15.65 -0.95
N VAL A 285 20.54 14.44 -1.41
CA VAL A 285 19.27 13.78 -1.16
C VAL A 285 19.51 12.35 -0.69
N MET A 286 18.80 11.91 0.35
CA MET A 286 19.04 10.61 0.99
C MET A 286 18.94 9.43 0.02
N GLY A 287 18.05 9.50 -0.97
CA GLY A 287 17.83 8.46 -1.98
C GLY A 287 18.71 8.53 -3.22
N ILE A 288 19.57 9.54 -3.35
CA ILE A 288 20.50 9.69 -4.49
C ILE A 288 21.88 9.27 -4.03
N SER A 289 22.41 8.19 -4.59
CA SER A 289 23.67 7.61 -4.09
C SER A 289 24.90 8.48 -4.38
N GLU A 290 25.01 8.98 -5.61
CA GLU A 290 26.18 9.71 -6.10
C GLU A 290 25.84 10.60 -7.30
N LEU A 291 26.52 11.76 -7.40
CA LEU A 291 26.55 12.57 -8.61
C LEU A 291 27.64 11.99 -9.53
N LYS A 292 27.28 11.69 -10.77
CA LYS A 292 28.19 11.25 -11.82
C LYS A 292 28.58 12.43 -12.70
N TYR A 293 29.87 12.51 -13.02
CA TYR A 293 30.45 13.57 -13.83
C TYR A 293 31.31 12.95 -14.95
N ASP A 294 31.17 13.48 -16.15
CA ASP A 294 31.96 13.11 -17.33
C ASP A 294 32.20 14.35 -18.20
N ALA A 295 33.39 14.49 -18.76
CA ALA A 295 33.78 15.65 -19.54
C ALA A 295 34.76 15.31 -20.67
N ASP A 296 34.70 16.11 -21.73
CA ASP A 296 35.70 16.15 -22.80
C ASP A 296 36.19 17.58 -23.07
N GLU A 297 36.84 17.79 -24.22
CA GLU A 297 37.33 19.11 -24.63
C GLU A 297 36.20 20.08 -25.02
N GLN A 298 35.03 19.58 -25.41
CA GLN A 298 33.92 20.35 -25.97
C GLN A 298 32.84 20.66 -24.92
N GLY A 299 32.66 19.80 -23.93
CA GLY A 299 31.54 19.84 -23.00
C GLY A 299 31.71 18.94 -21.77
N PHE A 300 30.65 18.89 -20.94
CA PHE A 300 30.56 17.98 -19.81
C PHE A 300 29.10 17.66 -19.45
N ASN A 301 28.95 16.56 -18.71
CA ASN A 301 27.69 16.07 -18.18
C ASN A 301 27.76 15.93 -16.66
N VAL A 302 26.64 16.24 -16.00
CA VAL A 302 26.38 15.89 -14.61
C VAL A 302 25.10 15.07 -14.58
N SER A 303 25.11 13.93 -13.90
CA SER A 303 23.92 13.09 -13.79
C SER A 303 23.75 12.48 -12.41
N PHE A 304 22.52 12.13 -12.07
CA PHE A 304 22.19 11.37 -10.88
C PHE A 304 21.00 10.46 -11.16
N SER A 305 20.86 9.44 -10.33
CA SER A 305 19.72 8.53 -10.39
C SER A 305 18.99 8.42 -9.06
N GLN A 306 17.68 8.21 -9.15
CA GLN A 306 16.79 8.07 -8.02
C GLN A 306 15.73 7.00 -8.30
N TRP A 307 15.59 6.06 -7.37
CA TRP A 307 14.52 5.06 -7.42
C TRP A 307 13.18 5.68 -7.03
N GLN A 308 12.18 5.55 -7.89
CA GLN A 308 10.85 6.11 -7.64
C GLN A 308 9.90 5.08 -7.03
N HIS A 309 9.63 4.02 -7.79
CA HIS A 309 8.65 3.01 -7.42
C HIS A 309 9.35 1.71 -7.07
N MET A 310 9.27 1.29 -5.80
CA MET A 310 9.74 -0.03 -5.32
C MET A 310 11.18 -0.45 -5.70
N ALA A 311 12.05 0.49 -6.08
CA ALA A 311 13.32 0.17 -6.72
C ALA A 311 13.18 -0.69 -8.00
N VAL A 312 12.07 -0.49 -8.72
CA VAL A 312 11.79 -1.03 -10.05
C VAL A 312 12.06 0.06 -11.08
N ASP A 313 11.46 1.24 -10.89
CA ASP A 313 11.65 2.34 -11.82
C ASP A 313 12.77 3.27 -11.33
N GLU A 314 13.80 3.45 -12.16
CA GLU A 314 14.89 4.39 -11.93
C GLU A 314 14.69 5.66 -12.75
N GLU A 315 14.62 6.80 -12.08
CA GLU A 315 14.71 8.10 -12.72
C GLU A 315 16.18 8.51 -12.86
N ILE A 316 16.60 8.82 -14.08
CA ILE A 316 17.94 9.33 -14.37
C ILE A 316 17.79 10.77 -14.84
N VAL A 317 18.48 11.69 -14.19
CA VAL A 317 18.47 13.13 -14.50
C VAL A 317 19.84 13.55 -14.98
N ILE A 318 19.90 14.27 -16.09
CA ILE A 318 21.15 14.61 -16.79
C ILE A 318 21.15 16.10 -17.14
N PHE A 319 22.21 16.78 -16.75
CA PHE A 319 22.64 18.06 -17.27
C PHE A 319 23.71 17.83 -18.35
N SER A 320 23.60 18.53 -19.48
CA SER A 320 24.61 18.46 -20.55
C SER A 320 24.93 19.83 -21.13
N LYS A 321 26.21 20.22 -21.07
CA LYS A 321 26.70 21.48 -21.63
C LYS A 321 27.56 21.20 -22.87
N ALA A 322 27.07 21.72 -24.01
CA ALA A 322 27.62 21.63 -25.38
C ALA A 322 27.72 20.20 -25.94
N ASN A 323 26.86 19.85 -26.94
CA ASN A 323 26.88 18.69 -27.86
C ASN A 323 27.60 17.37 -27.44
N PHE A 324 27.69 17.09 -26.15
CA PHE A 324 28.23 15.85 -25.63
C PHE A 324 27.14 14.79 -25.78
N THR A 325 27.23 14.00 -26.85
CA THR A 325 26.36 12.82 -27.01
C THR A 325 26.51 11.95 -25.77
N VAL A 326 25.38 11.52 -25.20
CA VAL A 326 25.20 10.78 -23.93
C VAL A 326 25.96 9.42 -23.86
N GLN A 327 26.89 9.15 -24.78
CA GLN A 327 27.57 7.87 -24.94
C GLN A 327 28.50 7.48 -23.76
N ASN A 328 29.08 8.41 -23.02
CA ASN A 328 30.16 8.08 -22.06
C ASN A 328 29.80 8.21 -20.55
N ALA A 329 28.82 9.06 -20.19
CA ALA A 329 28.66 9.52 -18.79
C ALA A 329 28.21 8.46 -17.76
N LEU A 330 27.80 7.27 -18.20
CA LEU A 330 27.22 6.24 -17.32
C LEU A 330 28.07 4.96 -17.19
N GLY A 331 29.22 4.84 -17.86
CA GLY A 331 30.09 3.65 -17.72
C GLY A 331 29.46 2.32 -18.19
N PHE A 332 28.36 2.38 -18.93
CA PHE A 332 27.67 1.27 -19.56
C PHE A 332 27.38 1.67 -21.02
N ASP A 333 27.63 0.78 -21.98
CA ASP A 333 27.51 1.04 -23.43
C ASP A 333 26.05 1.31 -23.84
N TYR A 334 25.69 2.60 -23.90
CA TYR A 334 24.38 3.12 -24.29
C TYR A 334 24.50 3.91 -25.60
N LYS A 335 24.57 3.18 -26.72
CA LYS A 335 24.62 3.79 -28.05
C LYS A 335 23.31 4.45 -28.49
N LEU A 336 23.49 5.72 -28.89
CA LEU A 336 22.74 6.58 -29.81
C LEU A 336 21.68 7.55 -29.26
N ASP A 337 21.78 8.74 -29.86
CA ASP A 337 21.23 10.04 -29.54
C ASP A 337 19.69 10.17 -29.63
N LYS A 338 19.23 11.21 -28.92
CA LYS A 338 17.95 11.94 -28.91
C LYS A 338 16.70 11.41 -28.21
N HIS A 339 16.46 10.10 -28.08
CA HIS A 339 15.22 9.61 -27.42
C HIS A 339 15.33 8.41 -26.48
N ARG A 340 16.52 7.87 -26.19
CA ARG A 340 16.61 6.64 -25.38
C ARG A 340 17.88 6.59 -24.55
N VAL A 341 17.74 6.82 -23.24
CA VAL A 341 18.50 5.98 -22.30
C VAL A 341 18.01 4.54 -22.56
N LYS A 342 18.91 3.56 -22.75
CA LYS A 342 18.50 2.20 -23.12
C LYS A 342 17.81 1.55 -21.91
N GLY A 343 16.53 1.20 -22.05
CA GLY A 343 15.68 0.80 -20.93
C GLY A 343 14.77 1.94 -20.44
N ALA A 344 14.98 3.18 -20.90
CA ALA A 344 14.03 4.25 -20.68
C ALA A 344 12.78 4.08 -21.54
N TYR A 345 11.64 4.05 -20.87
CA TYR A 345 10.33 4.02 -21.49
C TYR A 345 9.74 5.43 -21.65
N ALA A 346 10.29 6.43 -20.96
CA ALA A 346 9.89 7.83 -21.11
C ALA A 346 11.06 8.81 -20.93
N SER A 347 10.98 9.97 -21.59
CA SER A 347 11.96 11.06 -21.51
C SER A 347 11.26 12.41 -21.53
N PHE A 348 11.76 13.35 -20.74
CA PHE A 348 11.13 14.65 -20.57
C PHE A 348 12.17 15.75 -20.44
N ASP A 349 11.85 16.93 -20.95
CA ASP A 349 12.62 18.13 -20.64
C ASP A 349 12.32 18.55 -19.20
N ALA A 350 13.36 18.91 -18.45
CA ALA A 350 13.17 19.51 -17.14
C ALA A 350 12.73 20.96 -17.27
N ASP A 351 12.35 21.57 -16.15
CA ASP A 351 11.97 22.99 -16.05
C ASP A 351 13.15 23.96 -16.26
N ARG A 352 14.38 23.46 -16.38
CA ARG A 352 15.61 24.25 -16.57
C ARG A 352 16.32 23.89 -17.87
N ALA A 353 16.93 24.90 -18.49
CA ALA A 353 17.74 24.72 -19.70
C ALA A 353 18.86 23.71 -19.46
N HIS A 354 19.16 22.88 -20.47
CA HIS A 354 20.20 21.84 -20.45
C HIS A 354 19.94 20.63 -19.55
N TRP A 355 18.82 20.60 -18.83
CA TRP A 355 18.42 19.49 -17.98
C TRP A 355 17.34 18.63 -18.63
N ARG A 356 17.51 17.31 -18.56
CA ARG A 356 16.52 16.32 -19.00
C ARG A 356 16.43 15.19 -17.98
N TYR A 357 15.27 14.56 -17.89
CA TYR A 357 15.09 13.37 -17.06
C TYR A 357 14.45 12.23 -17.84
N TYR A 358 14.77 11.01 -17.43
CA TYR A 358 14.42 9.76 -18.09
C TYR A 358 13.89 8.79 -17.05
N TRP A 359 12.85 8.03 -17.41
CA TRP A 359 12.35 6.93 -16.58
C TRP A 359 12.73 5.60 -17.20
N CYS A 360 13.42 4.77 -16.43
CA CYS A 360 13.99 3.49 -16.85
C CYS A 360 13.37 2.32 -16.07
N ASP A 361 13.15 1.20 -16.78
CA ASP A 361 12.73 -0.10 -16.24
C ASP A 361 13.90 -0.97 -15.74
#